data_AF-A0A0M0JSF0-F1
#
_entry.id   AF-A0A0M0JSF0-F1
#
_cell.length_a   1.000
_cell.length_b   1.000
_cell.length_c   1.000
_cell.angle_alpha   90.00
_cell.angle_beta   90.00
_cell.angle_gamma   90.00
#
_symmetry.space_group_name_H-M   'P 1'
#
loop_
_entity.id
_entity.type
_entity.pdbx_description
1 polymer ?
#
loop_
_entity_poly.entity_id
_entity_poly.type
_entity_poly.pdbx_seq_one_letter_code
_entity_poly.pdbx_strand_id
1 'polypeptide(L)'
;MASTVLSPELVCGHMLVQVDILEKAVNELDARQVKAVAEQDAKHIKAVAESEAKQSAAMQLLQSLQTQMTELRHENQALRARLEEERATMSTQLQEVRAHNQSLAARLNAELELHRSASGASRPATLAEVKQRRAALAEIKADGVDCGMAKSAGYTCAEARVVGYTLSEAKVAWATDELRAAGYISSKGMTSRDFMDQYGAGRPNFSGLDFTGEDFEGMVLDKACTFSGCIFKGASFRSATLVGVNFSHADLSDCDLSHASLRDCTLTGAQLANGNLTSANLQGCTLTDATLPAKGRWGGAKRAKLSGNFGTAPIKQLGFSCAEVKAMGMVQGLKAAGYTCAEAKQAGYTCAEAKQGGYTCAEAKQAGYTCAEAKQGGYTCAEAKQGCYTCAEMKQGGYMCAEAKKAGYTLAEMKQGGYTDS
;
A
#
# COMPACT_ATOMS: atom_id res chain seq x y z
N MET A 1 91.94 67.37 5.95
CA MET A 1 91.42 66.89 4.64
C MET A 1 92.58 66.29 3.87
N ALA A 2 92.49 65.02 3.48
CA ALA A 2 93.26 64.35 2.41
C ALA A 2 92.91 62.86 2.54
N SER A 3 91.77 62.41 2.00
CA SER A 3 91.64 61.93 0.62
C SER A 3 92.72 60.90 0.30
N THR A 4 92.55 59.69 0.83
CA THR A 4 93.23 58.49 0.38
C THR A 4 92.75 58.18 -1.03
N VAL A 5 93.51 58.63 -2.02
CA VAL A 5 93.29 58.35 -3.44
C VAL A 5 93.60 56.86 -3.67
N LEU A 6 92.56 56.04 -3.79
CA LEU A 6 92.66 54.69 -4.32
C LEU A 6 93.26 54.77 -5.74
N SER A 7 94.21 53.89 -6.06
CA SER A 7 94.84 53.88 -7.38
C SER A 7 93.79 53.61 -8.48
N PRO A 8 93.87 54.28 -9.65
CA PRO A 8 92.88 54.14 -10.73
C PRO A 8 92.64 52.70 -11.18
N GLU A 9 93.67 51.86 -11.12
CA GLU A 9 93.61 50.43 -11.49
C GLU A 9 92.75 49.59 -10.53
N LEU A 10 92.78 49.89 -9.22
CA LEU A 10 91.97 49.18 -8.22
C LEU A 10 90.49 49.59 -8.31
N VAL A 11 90.23 50.86 -8.60
CA VAL A 11 88.87 51.39 -8.83
C VAL A 11 88.29 50.82 -10.13
N CYS A 12 89.08 50.70 -11.20
CA CYS A 12 88.66 50.12 -12.48
C CYS A 12 88.36 48.61 -12.36
N GLY A 13 89.20 47.85 -11.65
CA GLY A 13 88.96 46.42 -11.39
C GLY A 13 87.72 46.16 -10.55
N HIS A 14 87.47 46.98 -9.52
CA HIS A 14 86.27 46.86 -8.68
C HIS A 14 85.00 47.26 -9.44
N MET A 15 85.07 48.28 -10.31
CA MET A 15 83.95 48.66 -11.20
C MET A 15 83.64 47.58 -12.22
N LEU A 16 84.63 46.93 -12.84
CA LEU A 16 84.40 45.83 -13.79
C LEU A 16 83.72 44.63 -13.12
N VAL A 17 84.17 44.24 -11.92
CA VAL A 17 83.52 43.16 -11.16
C VAL A 17 82.10 43.54 -10.76
N GLN A 18 81.85 44.80 -10.39
CA GLN A 18 80.50 45.29 -10.09
C GLN A 18 79.61 45.32 -11.35
N VAL A 19 80.14 45.66 -12.52
CA VAL A 19 79.40 45.59 -13.79
C VAL A 19 79.05 44.15 -14.15
N ASP A 20 79.99 43.20 -14.04
CA ASP A 20 79.71 41.77 -14.29
C ASP A 20 78.65 41.20 -13.32
N ILE A 21 78.70 41.60 -12.05
CA ILE A 21 77.71 41.20 -11.04
C ILE A 21 76.34 41.81 -11.36
N LEU A 22 76.30 43.09 -11.76
CA LEU A 22 75.07 43.77 -12.15
C LEU A 22 74.48 43.18 -13.43
N GLU A 23 75.31 42.86 -14.43
CA GLU A 23 74.87 42.26 -15.69
C GLU A 23 74.33 40.84 -15.47
N LYS A 24 74.98 40.03 -14.62
CA LYS A 24 74.42 38.74 -14.19
C LYS A 24 73.11 38.91 -13.42
N ALA A 25 73.04 39.89 -12.51
CA ALA A 25 71.85 40.15 -11.74
C ALA A 25 70.68 40.60 -12.63
N VAL A 26 70.94 41.47 -13.63
CA VAL A 26 69.95 41.92 -14.62
C VAL A 26 69.47 40.75 -15.48
N ASN A 27 70.38 39.93 -16.00
CA ASN A 27 70.02 38.75 -16.80
C ASN A 27 69.23 37.71 -16.00
N GLU A 28 69.56 37.50 -14.71
CA GLU A 28 68.77 36.65 -13.83
C GLU A 28 67.39 37.24 -13.52
N LEU A 29 67.29 38.57 -13.39
CA LEU A 29 66.03 39.25 -13.15
C LEU A 29 65.11 39.16 -14.37
N ASP A 30 65.65 39.39 -15.57
CA ASP A 30 64.94 39.23 -16.84
C ASP A 30 64.49 37.77 -17.04
N ALA A 31 65.37 36.80 -16.77
CA ALA A 31 65.00 35.38 -16.83
C ALA A 31 63.89 35.01 -15.83
N ARG A 32 63.93 35.55 -14.61
CA ARG A 32 62.87 35.36 -13.61
C ARG A 32 61.55 36.02 -14.02
N GLN A 33 61.60 37.23 -14.59
CA GLN A 33 60.42 37.94 -15.08
C GLN A 33 59.78 37.21 -16.27
N VAL A 34 60.57 36.76 -17.24
CA VAL A 34 60.09 35.97 -18.39
C VAL A 34 59.45 34.66 -17.91
N LYS A 35 60.08 33.97 -16.95
CA LYS A 35 59.51 32.75 -16.37
C LYS A 35 58.21 33.01 -15.61
N ALA A 36 58.14 34.09 -14.84
CA ALA A 36 56.93 34.46 -14.08
C ALA A 36 55.76 34.80 -15.01
N VAL A 37 56.02 35.56 -16.09
CA VAL A 37 55.02 35.85 -17.13
C VAL A 37 54.57 34.58 -17.83
N ALA A 38 55.50 33.70 -18.22
CA ALA A 38 55.15 32.43 -18.86
C ALA A 38 54.31 31.51 -17.93
N GLU A 39 54.60 31.48 -16.63
CA GLU A 39 53.80 30.73 -15.65
C GLU A 39 52.41 31.35 -15.45
N GLN A 40 52.28 32.67 -15.49
CA GLN A 40 51.01 33.38 -15.41
C GLN A 40 50.16 33.15 -16.67
N ASP A 41 50.77 33.22 -17.85
CA ASP A 41 50.12 32.94 -19.13
C ASP A 41 49.67 31.48 -19.20
N ALA A 42 50.50 30.54 -18.76
CA ALA A 42 50.11 29.12 -18.70
C ALA A 42 48.90 28.89 -17.77
N LYS A 43 48.82 29.59 -16.63
CA LYS A 43 47.66 29.55 -15.74
C LYS A 43 46.42 30.16 -16.38
N HIS A 44 46.55 31.30 -17.06
CA HIS A 44 45.44 31.93 -17.78
C HIS A 44 44.93 31.06 -18.92
N ILE A 45 45.81 30.49 -19.74
CA ILE A 45 45.46 29.58 -20.84
C ILE A 45 44.69 28.36 -20.29
N LYS A 46 45.15 27.78 -19.18
CA LYS A 46 44.46 26.65 -18.55
C LYS A 46 43.07 27.04 -18.03
N ALA A 47 42.93 28.20 -17.39
CA ALA A 47 41.64 28.68 -16.89
C ALA A 47 40.66 28.99 -18.02
N VAL A 48 41.14 29.58 -19.13
CA VAL A 48 40.33 29.84 -20.33
C VAL A 48 39.87 28.52 -20.96
N ALA A 49 40.78 27.55 -21.12
CA ALA A 49 40.42 26.23 -21.65
C ALA A 49 39.38 25.49 -20.78
N GLU A 50 39.50 25.57 -19.45
CA GLU A 50 38.51 25.01 -18.52
C GLU A 50 37.14 25.72 -18.61
N SER A 51 37.14 27.04 -18.83
CA SER A 51 35.90 27.82 -19.04
C SER A 51 35.23 27.47 -20.37
N GLU A 52 35.99 27.36 -21.45
CA GLU A 52 35.48 26.96 -22.78
C GLU A 52 34.93 25.52 -22.76
N ALA A 53 35.61 24.60 -22.07
CA ALA A 53 35.11 23.24 -21.89
C ALA A 53 33.78 23.20 -21.12
N LYS A 54 33.63 24.02 -20.07
CA LYS A 54 32.36 24.16 -19.33
C LYS A 54 31.26 24.78 -20.17
N GLN A 55 31.57 25.80 -20.98
CA GLN A 55 30.60 26.41 -21.90
C GLN A 55 30.17 25.44 -22.99
N SER A 56 31.09 24.65 -23.55
CA SER A 56 30.79 23.61 -24.54
C SER A 56 29.88 22.53 -23.95
N ALA A 57 30.17 22.06 -22.73
CA ALA A 57 29.31 21.09 -22.03
C ALA A 57 27.91 21.67 -21.72
N ALA A 58 27.82 22.93 -21.31
CA ALA A 58 26.53 23.59 -21.07
C ALA A 58 25.71 23.74 -22.36
N MET A 59 26.37 24.04 -23.48
CA MET A 59 25.72 24.14 -24.79
C MET A 59 25.21 22.79 -25.29
N GLN A 60 25.98 21.71 -25.09
CA GLN A 60 25.54 20.34 -25.40
C GLN A 60 24.33 19.93 -24.54
N LEU A 61 24.32 20.29 -23.25
CA LEU A 61 23.20 20.01 -22.36
C LEU A 61 21.94 20.77 -22.80
N LEU A 62 22.08 22.05 -23.15
CA LEU A 62 20.97 22.86 -23.68
C LEU A 62 20.41 22.29 -24.99
N GLN A 63 21.28 21.85 -25.90
CA GLN A 63 20.86 21.24 -27.15
C GLN A 63 20.13 19.92 -26.91
N SER A 64 20.63 19.08 -25.99
CA SER A 64 19.96 17.84 -25.56
C SER A 64 18.57 18.11 -24.96
N LEU A 65 18.46 19.10 -24.06
CA LEU A 65 17.19 19.54 -23.47
C LEU A 65 16.22 20.08 -24.52
N GLN A 66 16.71 20.84 -25.51
CA GLN A 66 15.87 21.31 -26.62
C GLN A 66 15.33 20.14 -27.45
N THR A 67 16.16 19.15 -27.78
CA THR A 67 15.72 17.94 -28.48
C THR A 67 14.65 17.20 -27.69
N GLN A 68 14.86 16.95 -26.39
CA GLN A 68 13.89 16.30 -25.53
C GLN A 68 12.56 17.08 -25.44
N MET A 69 12.61 18.41 -25.35
CA MET A 69 11.40 19.23 -25.38
C MET A 69 10.67 19.13 -26.71
N THR A 70 11.38 19.04 -27.84
CA THR A 70 10.74 18.89 -29.16
C THR A 70 10.09 17.52 -29.32
N GLU A 71 10.72 16.45 -28.82
CA GLU A 71 10.15 15.10 -28.82
C GLU A 71 8.88 15.04 -27.97
N LEU A 72 8.93 15.56 -26.74
CA LEU A 72 7.76 15.64 -25.87
C LEU A 72 6.61 16.45 -26.47
N ARG A 73 6.91 17.51 -27.23
CA ARG A 73 5.89 18.28 -27.95
C ARG A 73 5.22 17.46 -29.06
N HIS A 74 6.00 16.69 -29.83
CA HIS A 74 5.46 15.81 -30.87
C HIS A 74 4.63 14.67 -30.27
N GLU A 75 5.09 14.06 -29.18
CA GLU A 75 4.35 13.01 -28.48
C GLU A 75 3.02 13.53 -27.92
N ASN A 76 3.02 14.73 -27.31
CA ASN A 76 1.79 15.37 -26.86
C ASN A 76 0.81 15.68 -28.02
N GLN A 77 1.33 16.12 -29.17
CA GLN A 77 0.50 16.35 -30.36
C GLN A 77 -0.11 15.05 -30.88
N ALA A 78 0.67 13.96 -30.92
CA ALA A 78 0.20 12.64 -31.32
C ALA A 78 -0.87 12.09 -30.37
N LEU A 79 -0.69 12.25 -29.06
CA LEU A 79 -1.69 11.87 -28.06
C LEU A 79 -2.99 12.65 -28.20
N ARG A 80 -2.91 13.97 -28.46
CA ARG A 80 -4.10 14.80 -28.72
C ARG A 80 -4.86 14.34 -29.96
N ALA A 81 -4.16 14.05 -31.05
CA ALA A 81 -4.78 13.51 -32.27
C ALA A 81 -5.49 12.17 -32.01
N ARG A 82 -4.87 11.24 -31.25
CA ARG A 82 -5.50 9.97 -30.87
C ARG A 82 -6.76 10.18 -30.02
N LEU A 83 -6.70 11.09 -29.06
CA LEU A 83 -7.86 11.41 -28.21
C LEU A 83 -9.02 12.01 -29.04
N GLU A 84 -8.71 12.85 -30.02
CA GLU A 84 -9.72 13.39 -30.94
C GLU A 84 -10.35 12.30 -31.82
N GLU A 85 -9.55 11.34 -32.31
CA GLU A 85 -10.03 10.19 -33.07
C GLU A 85 -10.93 9.27 -32.23
N GLU A 86 -10.52 8.95 -30.99
CA GLU A 86 -11.35 8.18 -30.05
C GLU A 86 -12.64 8.90 -29.72
N ARG A 87 -12.59 10.23 -29.50
CA ARG A 87 -13.78 11.03 -29.24
C ARG A 87 -14.73 11.06 -30.43
N ALA A 88 -14.20 11.16 -31.66
CA ALA A 88 -14.99 11.09 -32.88
C ALA A 88 -15.66 9.72 -33.02
N THR A 89 -14.91 8.64 -32.77
CA THR A 89 -15.42 7.26 -32.80
C THR A 89 -16.53 7.05 -31.78
N MET A 90 -16.31 7.50 -30.53
CA MET A 90 -17.29 7.38 -29.46
C MET A 90 -18.54 8.22 -29.74
N SER A 91 -18.39 9.40 -30.35
CA SER A 91 -19.52 10.23 -30.78
C SER A 91 -20.38 9.51 -31.84
N THR A 92 -19.74 8.87 -32.83
CA THR A 92 -20.43 8.09 -33.86
C THR A 92 -21.17 6.91 -33.25
N GLN A 93 -20.52 6.12 -32.39
CA GLN A 93 -21.15 5.01 -31.69
C GLN A 93 -22.36 5.45 -30.85
N LEU A 94 -22.25 6.58 -30.15
CA LEU A 94 -23.35 7.14 -29.37
C LEU A 94 -24.53 7.55 -30.29
N GLN A 95 -24.24 8.09 -31.46
CA GLN A 95 -25.25 8.45 -32.46
C GLN A 95 -25.94 7.22 -33.04
N GLU A 96 -25.19 6.15 -33.31
CA GLU A 96 -25.74 4.85 -33.73
C GLU A 96 -26.64 4.22 -32.67
N VAL A 97 -26.21 4.21 -31.40
CA VAL A 97 -27.04 3.73 -30.28
C VAL A 97 -28.31 4.55 -30.13
N ARG A 98 -28.22 5.89 -30.28
CA ARG A 98 -29.40 6.76 -30.26
C ARG A 98 -30.36 6.45 -31.40
N ALA A 99 -29.85 6.26 -32.63
CA ALA A 99 -30.66 5.88 -33.79
C ALA A 99 -31.29 4.50 -33.60
N HIS A 100 -30.55 3.54 -33.05
CA HIS A 100 -31.06 2.20 -32.74
C HIS A 100 -32.19 2.27 -31.70
N ASN A 101 -32.01 3.03 -30.62
CA ASN A 101 -33.03 3.21 -29.60
C ASN A 101 -34.28 3.93 -30.13
N GLN A 102 -34.11 4.92 -31.02
CA GLN A 102 -35.23 5.58 -31.69
C GLN A 102 -35.98 4.61 -32.61
N SER A 103 -35.26 3.76 -33.36
CA SER A 103 -35.85 2.72 -34.19
C SER A 103 -36.58 1.67 -33.36
N LEU A 104 -35.98 1.24 -32.24
CA LEU A 104 -36.61 0.30 -31.31
C LEU A 104 -37.88 0.89 -30.68
N ALA A 105 -37.85 2.17 -30.28
CA ALA A 105 -39.01 2.88 -29.78
C ALA A 105 -40.10 3.01 -30.85
N ALA A 106 -39.74 3.29 -32.10
CA ALA A 106 -40.67 3.34 -33.22
C ALA A 106 -41.29 1.96 -33.52
N ARG A 107 -40.49 0.89 -33.48
CA ARG A 107 -40.96 -0.50 -33.64
C ARG A 107 -41.89 -0.91 -32.50
N LEU A 108 -41.52 -0.61 -31.26
CA LEU A 108 -42.36 -0.89 -30.10
C LEU A 108 -43.68 -0.11 -30.19
N ASN A 109 -43.65 1.16 -30.60
CA ASN A 109 -44.86 1.94 -30.81
C ASN A 109 -45.73 1.40 -31.95
N ALA A 110 -45.12 0.98 -33.07
CA ALA A 110 -45.86 0.37 -34.18
C ALA A 110 -46.47 -0.99 -33.79
N GLU A 111 -45.74 -1.80 -33.02
CA GLU A 111 -46.19 -3.09 -32.49
C GLU A 111 -47.30 -2.90 -31.44
N LEU A 112 -47.19 -1.87 -30.60
CA LEU A 112 -48.25 -1.45 -29.67
C LEU A 112 -49.50 -0.91 -30.39
N GLU A 113 -49.36 -0.17 -31.49
CA GLU A 113 -50.50 0.27 -32.31
C GLU A 113 -51.17 -0.91 -33.06
N LEU A 114 -50.37 -1.87 -33.54
CA LEU A 114 -50.87 -3.13 -34.11
C LEU A 114 -51.64 -3.95 -33.06
N HIS A 115 -51.10 -4.04 -31.84
CA HIS A 115 -51.78 -4.68 -30.71
C HIS A 115 -53.01 -3.91 -30.21
N ARG A 116 -53.03 -2.57 -30.22
CA ARG A 116 -54.22 -1.75 -29.88
C ARG A 116 -55.36 -1.88 -30.89
N SER A 117 -55.02 -2.10 -32.16
CA SER A 117 -56.02 -2.31 -33.22
C SER A 117 -56.59 -3.74 -33.20
N ALA A 118 -55.81 -4.73 -32.78
CA ALA A 118 -56.21 -6.14 -32.70
C ALA A 118 -56.81 -6.56 -31.34
N SER A 119 -56.45 -5.87 -30.26
CA SER A 119 -56.96 -6.08 -28.90
C SER A 119 -57.53 -4.75 -28.44
N GLY A 120 -58.86 -4.67 -28.31
CA GLY A 120 -59.57 -3.51 -27.76
C GLY A 120 -59.24 -3.25 -26.29
N ALA A 121 -57.99 -2.91 -25.97
CA ALA A 121 -57.47 -2.68 -24.64
C ALA A 121 -57.04 -1.22 -24.45
N SER A 122 -57.96 -0.52 -23.79
CA SER A 122 -57.89 0.66 -22.91
C SER A 122 -56.62 1.53 -22.83
N ARG A 123 -56.89 2.84 -22.80
CA ARG A 123 -56.02 3.97 -22.40
C ARG A 123 -55.26 3.71 -21.09
N PRO A 124 -54.06 4.29 -20.89
CA PRO A 124 -53.35 4.29 -19.61
C PRO A 124 -54.27 4.67 -18.45
N ALA A 125 -54.18 3.90 -17.37
CA ALA A 125 -55.03 4.04 -16.20
C ALA A 125 -54.94 5.44 -15.60
N THR A 126 -56.09 6.04 -15.29
CA THR A 126 -56.12 7.36 -14.67
C THR A 126 -55.69 7.31 -13.21
N LEU A 127 -55.23 8.42 -12.64
CA LEU A 127 -54.87 8.51 -11.22
C LEU A 127 -56.02 8.10 -10.27
N ALA A 128 -57.27 8.28 -10.71
CA ALA A 128 -58.45 7.85 -9.98
C ALA A 128 -58.56 6.32 -9.93
N GLU A 129 -58.32 5.64 -11.05
CA GLU A 129 -58.34 4.17 -11.14
C GLU A 129 -57.24 3.53 -10.29
N VAL A 130 -56.03 4.12 -10.27
CA VAL A 130 -54.93 3.66 -9.41
C VAL A 130 -55.27 3.80 -7.93
N LYS A 131 -55.93 4.89 -7.52
CA LYS A 131 -56.38 5.08 -6.14
C LYS A 131 -57.47 4.07 -5.74
N GLN A 132 -58.42 3.81 -6.64
CA GLN A 132 -59.49 2.85 -6.40
C GLN A 132 -58.95 1.42 -6.28
N ARG A 133 -58.02 1.03 -7.16
CA ARG A 133 -57.36 -0.28 -7.13
C ARG A 133 -56.56 -0.49 -5.83
N ARG A 134 -55.89 0.55 -5.34
CA ARG A 134 -55.18 0.51 -4.05
C ARG A 134 -56.12 0.38 -2.85
N ALA A 135 -57.27 1.06 -2.88
CA ALA A 135 -58.27 0.97 -1.83
C ALA A 135 -58.88 -0.44 -1.75
N ALA A 136 -59.24 -1.02 -2.90
CA ALA A 136 -59.76 -2.38 -2.98
C ALA A 136 -58.77 -3.42 -2.44
N LEU A 137 -57.47 -3.31 -2.76
CA LEU A 137 -56.46 -4.20 -2.22
C LEU A 137 -56.29 -4.06 -0.69
N ALA A 138 -56.45 -2.86 -0.15
CA ALA A 138 -56.38 -2.63 1.29
C ALA A 138 -57.58 -3.24 2.05
N GLU A 139 -58.78 -3.16 1.48
CA GLU A 139 -59.98 -3.82 2.04
C GLU A 139 -59.85 -5.34 2.00
N ILE A 140 -59.45 -5.90 0.85
CA ILE A 140 -59.24 -7.34 0.68
C ILE A 140 -58.19 -7.89 1.66
N LYS A 141 -57.15 -7.10 1.97
CA LYS A 141 -56.17 -7.46 3.00
C LYS A 141 -56.77 -7.44 4.41
N ALA A 142 -57.61 -6.46 4.72
CA ALA A 142 -58.29 -6.37 6.03
C ALA A 142 -59.23 -7.58 6.25
N ASP A 143 -59.77 -8.13 5.17
CA ASP A 143 -60.58 -9.36 5.16
C ASP A 143 -59.75 -10.66 5.23
N GLY A 144 -58.42 -10.55 5.34
CA GLY A 144 -57.52 -11.68 5.60
C GLY A 144 -57.08 -12.49 4.38
N VAL A 145 -57.25 -11.94 3.16
CA VAL A 145 -56.83 -12.62 1.92
C VAL A 145 -55.31 -12.69 1.81
N ASP A 146 -54.77 -13.86 1.47
CA ASP A 146 -53.34 -14.09 1.35
C ASP A 146 -52.72 -13.51 0.05
N CYS A 147 -51.39 -13.40 0.06
CA CYS A 147 -50.60 -12.86 -1.04
C CYS A 147 -50.69 -13.68 -2.35
N GLY A 148 -50.93 -15.00 -2.29
CA GLY A 148 -51.07 -15.88 -3.44
C GLY A 148 -52.37 -15.64 -4.19
N MET A 149 -53.45 -15.42 -3.43
CA MET A 149 -54.74 -14.98 -3.98
C MET A 149 -54.64 -13.56 -4.55
N ALA A 150 -53.96 -12.64 -3.87
CA ALA A 150 -53.73 -11.29 -4.39
C ALA A 150 -52.94 -11.30 -5.72
N LYS A 151 -51.89 -12.13 -5.83
CA LYS A 151 -51.14 -12.31 -7.09
C LYS A 151 -52.01 -12.88 -8.20
N SER A 152 -52.82 -13.90 -7.88
CA SER A 152 -53.74 -14.53 -8.84
C SER A 152 -54.83 -13.58 -9.34
N ALA A 153 -55.24 -12.61 -8.51
CA ALA A 153 -56.14 -11.52 -8.87
C ALA A 153 -55.47 -10.39 -9.68
N GLY A 154 -54.18 -10.53 -10.01
CA GLY A 154 -53.44 -9.59 -10.85
C GLY A 154 -52.88 -8.37 -10.13
N TYR A 155 -52.75 -8.42 -8.79
CA TYR A 155 -52.04 -7.38 -8.06
C TYR A 155 -50.53 -7.63 -8.09
N THR A 156 -49.78 -6.54 -8.25
CA THR A 156 -48.33 -6.56 -8.27
C THR A 156 -47.74 -6.63 -6.87
N CYS A 157 -46.52 -7.15 -6.78
CA CYS A 157 -45.76 -7.20 -5.53
C CYS A 157 -45.57 -5.79 -4.91
N ALA A 158 -45.42 -4.76 -5.74
CA ALA A 158 -45.31 -3.37 -5.28
C ALA A 158 -46.62 -2.85 -4.66
N GLU A 159 -47.78 -3.16 -5.26
CA GLU A 159 -49.09 -2.79 -4.71
C GLU A 159 -49.33 -3.48 -3.36
N ALA A 160 -48.97 -4.77 -3.25
CA ALA A 160 -49.05 -5.52 -2.00
C ALA A 160 -48.21 -4.90 -0.87
N ARG A 161 -47.00 -4.41 -1.18
CA ARG A 161 -46.15 -3.69 -0.22
C ARG A 161 -46.80 -2.42 0.28
N VAL A 162 -47.39 -1.67 -0.64
CA VAL A 162 -47.98 -0.35 -0.37
C VAL A 162 -49.23 -0.45 0.53
N VAL A 163 -49.94 -1.57 0.52
CA VAL A 163 -51.03 -1.87 1.46
C VAL A 163 -50.56 -2.63 2.72
N GLY A 164 -49.26 -2.91 2.82
CA GLY A 164 -48.60 -3.39 4.03
C GLY A 164 -48.57 -4.91 4.22
N TYR A 165 -48.69 -5.73 3.16
CA TYR A 165 -48.33 -7.14 3.28
C TYR A 165 -46.85 -7.25 3.70
N THR A 166 -46.55 -8.16 4.62
CA THR A 166 -45.21 -8.34 5.17
C THR A 166 -44.29 -9.09 4.20
N LEU A 167 -42.98 -9.02 4.42
CA LEU A 167 -42.00 -9.76 3.61
C LEU A 167 -42.23 -11.28 3.69
N SER A 168 -42.54 -11.80 4.88
CA SER A 168 -42.82 -13.22 5.11
C SER A 168 -44.04 -13.71 4.34
N GLU A 169 -45.08 -12.89 4.24
CA GLU A 169 -46.25 -13.18 3.41
C GLU A 169 -45.85 -13.13 1.93
N ALA A 170 -45.24 -12.03 1.47
CA ALA A 170 -44.89 -11.85 0.06
C ALA A 170 -43.94 -12.93 -0.51
N LYS A 171 -43.04 -13.50 0.31
CA LYS A 171 -42.13 -14.61 -0.07
C LYS A 171 -42.86 -15.88 -0.53
N VAL A 172 -44.12 -16.06 -0.14
CA VAL A 172 -44.93 -17.24 -0.52
C VAL A 172 -45.48 -17.13 -1.94
N ALA A 173 -45.66 -15.91 -2.46
CA ALA A 173 -46.33 -15.65 -3.73
C ALA A 173 -45.42 -15.09 -4.84
N TRP A 174 -44.45 -14.24 -4.51
CA TRP A 174 -43.60 -13.57 -5.50
C TRP A 174 -42.14 -14.03 -5.46
N ALA A 175 -41.51 -14.06 -6.63
CA ALA A 175 -40.12 -14.46 -6.79
C ALA A 175 -39.17 -13.40 -6.19
N THR A 176 -37.91 -13.78 -5.93
CA THR A 176 -36.92 -12.89 -5.31
C THR A 176 -36.69 -11.60 -6.10
N ASP A 177 -36.68 -11.66 -7.42
CA ASP A 177 -36.56 -10.47 -8.28
C ASP A 177 -37.83 -9.60 -8.23
N GLU A 178 -38.99 -10.28 -8.12
CA GLU A 178 -40.32 -9.82 -7.69
C GLU A 178 -40.25 -8.80 -6.53
N LEU A 179 -39.74 -9.35 -5.42
CA LEU A 179 -39.61 -8.72 -4.11
C LEU A 179 -38.57 -7.59 -4.12
N ARG A 180 -37.45 -7.78 -4.83
CA ARG A 180 -36.40 -6.78 -4.97
C ARG A 180 -36.89 -5.56 -5.75
N ALA A 181 -37.59 -5.77 -6.87
CA ALA A 181 -38.19 -4.70 -7.66
C ALA A 181 -39.29 -3.94 -6.90
N ALA A 182 -40.06 -4.65 -6.08
CA ALA A 182 -41.05 -4.04 -5.19
C ALA A 182 -40.44 -3.33 -3.96
N GLY A 183 -39.13 -3.48 -3.73
CA GLY A 183 -38.39 -2.89 -2.61
C GLY A 183 -38.70 -3.52 -1.25
N TYR A 184 -39.19 -4.76 -1.24
CA TYR A 184 -39.25 -5.60 -0.04
C TYR A 184 -37.85 -6.03 0.43
N ILE A 185 -36.92 -6.15 -0.52
CA ILE A 185 -35.52 -6.54 -0.30
C ILE A 185 -34.63 -5.49 -0.98
N SER A 186 -33.57 -5.07 -0.31
CA SER A 186 -32.58 -4.11 -0.81
C SER A 186 -31.90 -4.62 -2.09
N SER A 187 -31.60 -3.72 -3.02
CA SER A 187 -30.81 -4.03 -4.22
C SER A 187 -29.29 -4.20 -3.95
N LYS A 188 -28.86 -4.14 -2.67
CA LYS A 188 -27.44 -4.07 -2.23
C LYS A 188 -26.92 -5.30 -1.47
N GLY A 189 -27.51 -6.49 -1.62
CA GLY A 189 -27.00 -7.70 -0.98
C GLY A 189 -27.93 -8.29 0.08
N MET A 190 -27.38 -9.08 1.00
CA MET A 190 -28.13 -9.81 2.02
C MET A 190 -28.33 -8.91 3.25
N THR A 191 -29.56 -8.83 3.76
CA THR A 191 -29.82 -8.04 4.98
C THR A 191 -29.37 -8.80 6.24
N SER A 192 -29.05 -8.08 7.31
CA SER A 192 -28.70 -8.72 8.59
C SER A 192 -29.85 -9.57 9.16
N ARG A 193 -31.11 -9.20 8.89
CA ARG A 193 -32.30 -10.00 9.23
C ARG A 193 -32.37 -11.29 8.42
N ASP A 194 -32.25 -11.22 7.09
CA ASP A 194 -32.26 -12.43 6.26
C ASP A 194 -31.09 -13.36 6.63
N PHE A 195 -29.95 -12.79 7.02
CA PHE A 195 -28.81 -13.54 7.54
C PHE A 195 -29.18 -14.32 8.79
N MET A 196 -29.80 -13.68 9.78
CA MET A 196 -30.20 -14.33 11.02
C MET A 196 -31.23 -15.44 10.80
N ASP A 197 -32.18 -15.24 9.89
CA ASP A 197 -33.15 -16.27 9.52
C ASP A 197 -32.44 -17.51 8.94
N GLN A 198 -31.49 -17.30 8.03
CA GLN A 198 -30.74 -18.39 7.41
C GLN A 198 -29.77 -19.07 8.37
N TYR A 199 -29.10 -18.31 9.23
CA TYR A 199 -28.20 -18.85 10.24
C TYR A 199 -28.99 -19.67 11.27
N GLY A 200 -30.15 -19.18 11.71
CA GLY A 200 -31.08 -19.90 12.58
C GLY A 200 -31.67 -21.16 11.93
N ALA A 201 -31.84 -21.17 10.61
CA ALA A 201 -32.20 -22.35 9.83
C ALA A 201 -31.03 -23.35 9.65
N GLY A 202 -29.87 -23.10 10.26
CA GLY A 202 -28.72 -23.98 10.24
C GLY A 202 -27.81 -23.83 9.02
N ARG A 203 -27.93 -22.72 8.25
CA ARG A 203 -26.98 -22.41 7.17
C ARG A 203 -25.72 -21.77 7.77
N PRO A 204 -24.53 -22.41 7.67
CA PRO A 204 -23.31 -21.90 8.30
C PRO A 204 -22.47 -21.01 7.37
N ASN A 205 -22.68 -21.07 6.05
CA ASN A 205 -21.80 -20.49 5.05
C ASN A 205 -22.44 -19.32 4.30
N PHE A 206 -21.84 -18.14 4.45
CA PHE A 206 -22.24 -16.89 3.83
C PHE A 206 -21.13 -16.28 2.97
N SER A 207 -20.12 -17.07 2.62
CA SER A 207 -18.92 -16.60 1.93
C SER A 207 -19.24 -15.89 0.61
N GLY A 208 -18.55 -14.77 0.35
CA GLY A 208 -18.69 -13.96 -0.86
C GLY A 208 -19.93 -13.07 -0.92
N LEU A 209 -20.73 -12.99 0.13
CA LEU A 209 -21.93 -12.15 0.15
C LEU A 209 -21.61 -10.69 0.48
N ASP A 210 -22.50 -9.82 0.04
CA ASP A 210 -22.46 -8.38 0.30
C ASP A 210 -23.42 -8.01 1.44
N PHE A 211 -22.86 -7.37 2.47
CA PHE A 211 -23.48 -6.87 3.68
C PHE A 211 -23.08 -5.40 3.92
N THR A 212 -22.76 -4.66 2.86
CA THR A 212 -22.32 -3.26 2.92
C THR A 212 -23.32 -2.41 3.70
N GLY A 213 -22.85 -1.80 4.79
CA GLY A 213 -23.63 -0.89 5.63
C GLY A 213 -24.73 -1.55 6.48
N GLU A 214 -24.76 -2.88 6.57
CA GLU A 214 -25.72 -3.61 7.39
C GLU A 214 -25.37 -3.53 8.89
N ASP A 215 -26.38 -3.76 9.73
CA ASP A 215 -26.26 -3.69 11.18
C ASP A 215 -26.29 -5.09 11.82
N PHE A 216 -25.16 -5.45 12.44
CA PHE A 216 -24.91 -6.66 13.23
C PHE A 216 -24.64 -6.32 14.70
N GLU A 217 -25.02 -5.13 15.18
CA GLU A 217 -24.82 -4.73 16.58
C GLU A 217 -25.39 -5.78 17.55
N GLY A 218 -24.54 -6.19 18.50
CA GLY A 218 -24.91 -7.15 19.55
C GLY A 218 -25.15 -8.58 19.08
N MET A 219 -24.93 -8.91 17.80
CA MET A 219 -25.16 -10.27 17.31
C MET A 219 -24.22 -11.29 17.97
N VAL A 220 -24.73 -12.50 18.19
CA VAL A 220 -23.99 -13.61 18.77
C VAL A 220 -23.79 -14.69 17.71
N LEU A 221 -22.55 -14.79 17.23
CA LEU A 221 -22.12 -15.74 16.21
C LEU A 221 -20.96 -16.59 16.74
N ASP A 222 -20.92 -17.83 16.30
CA ASP A 222 -19.91 -18.80 16.71
C ASP A 222 -19.12 -19.35 15.52
N LYS A 223 -18.17 -20.24 15.81
CA LYS A 223 -17.25 -20.84 14.84
C LYS A 223 -17.90 -21.62 13.69
N ALA A 224 -19.19 -21.93 13.77
CA ALA A 224 -19.92 -22.52 12.66
C ALA A 224 -20.09 -21.52 11.51
N CYS A 225 -20.11 -20.22 11.80
CA CYS A 225 -20.32 -19.18 10.80
C CYS A 225 -19.05 -18.89 9.99
N THR A 226 -19.18 -18.86 8.66
CA THR A 226 -18.14 -18.39 7.74
C THR A 226 -18.62 -17.25 6.87
N PHE A 227 -17.85 -16.15 6.91
CA PHE A 227 -17.97 -14.96 6.10
C PHE A 227 -16.75 -14.74 5.21
N SER A 228 -16.07 -15.81 4.80
CA SER A 228 -14.89 -15.71 3.96
C SER A 228 -15.20 -14.92 2.67
N GLY A 229 -14.38 -13.92 2.34
CA GLY A 229 -14.55 -13.10 1.13
C GLY A 229 -15.81 -12.22 1.10
N CYS A 230 -16.51 -12.04 2.22
CA CYS A 230 -17.69 -11.15 2.26
C CYS A 230 -17.30 -9.67 2.18
N ILE A 231 -18.24 -8.84 1.76
CA ILE A 231 -18.11 -7.38 1.77
C ILE A 231 -18.95 -6.85 2.93
N PHE A 232 -18.30 -6.25 3.92
CA PHE A 232 -18.94 -5.62 5.07
C PHE A 232 -18.72 -4.12 5.11
N LYS A 233 -18.26 -3.50 4.03
CA LYS A 233 -17.82 -2.10 4.06
C LYS A 233 -18.83 -1.18 4.77
N GLY A 234 -18.38 -0.50 5.82
CA GLY A 234 -19.22 0.40 6.62
C GLY A 234 -20.30 -0.27 7.49
N ALA A 235 -20.28 -1.60 7.64
CA ALA A 235 -21.21 -2.33 8.51
C ALA A 235 -20.90 -2.08 10.01
N SER A 236 -21.92 -2.25 10.83
CA SER A 236 -21.81 -2.18 12.29
C SER A 236 -21.75 -3.59 12.89
N PHE A 237 -20.69 -3.89 13.63
CA PHE A 237 -20.54 -5.07 14.49
C PHE A 237 -20.37 -4.67 15.96
N ARG A 238 -20.85 -3.47 16.31
CA ARG A 238 -20.65 -2.90 17.64
C ARG A 238 -21.17 -3.86 18.71
N SER A 239 -20.38 -4.10 19.75
CA SER A 239 -20.72 -5.01 20.85
C SER A 239 -21.08 -6.46 20.43
N ALA A 240 -20.80 -6.88 19.19
CA ALA A 240 -21.10 -8.22 18.73
C ALA A 240 -20.20 -9.27 19.41
N THR A 241 -20.74 -10.46 19.65
CA THR A 241 -19.99 -11.63 20.12
C THR A 241 -19.73 -12.54 18.94
N LEU A 242 -18.52 -12.49 18.38
CA LEU A 242 -18.08 -13.20 17.18
C LEU A 242 -16.96 -14.16 17.57
N VAL A 243 -17.28 -15.33 18.14
CA VAL A 243 -16.24 -16.23 18.68
C VAL A 243 -15.91 -17.33 17.68
N GLY A 244 -14.69 -17.33 17.15
CA GLY A 244 -14.21 -18.35 16.21
C GLY A 244 -14.72 -18.21 14.78
N VAL A 245 -15.38 -17.09 14.45
CA VAL A 245 -15.96 -16.84 13.12
C VAL A 245 -14.85 -16.68 12.07
N ASN A 246 -15.08 -17.19 10.86
CA ASN A 246 -14.15 -17.03 9.75
C ASN A 246 -14.46 -15.78 8.92
N PHE A 247 -13.59 -14.78 8.98
CA PHE A 247 -13.60 -13.54 8.19
C PHE A 247 -12.44 -13.48 7.17
N SER A 248 -11.88 -14.62 6.78
CA SER A 248 -10.74 -14.65 5.86
C SER A 248 -11.06 -13.93 4.55
N HIS A 249 -10.18 -13.05 4.10
CA HIS A 249 -10.35 -12.23 2.89
C HIS A 249 -11.61 -11.35 2.85
N ALA A 250 -12.29 -11.13 3.99
CA ALA A 250 -13.43 -10.23 4.04
C ALA A 250 -12.98 -8.77 3.97
N ASP A 251 -13.79 -7.94 3.29
CA ASP A 251 -13.65 -6.48 3.33
C ASP A 251 -14.41 -5.92 4.54
N LEU A 252 -13.69 -5.64 5.61
CA LEU A 252 -14.18 -5.01 6.85
C LEU A 252 -13.77 -3.52 6.91
N SER A 253 -13.50 -2.90 5.76
CA SER A 253 -13.08 -1.50 5.69
C SER A 253 -14.20 -0.58 6.15
N ASP A 254 -13.84 0.48 6.87
CA ASP A 254 -14.77 1.46 7.43
C ASP A 254 -15.82 0.88 8.43
N CYS A 255 -15.70 -0.38 8.86
CA CYS A 255 -16.63 -1.00 9.82
C CYS A 255 -16.49 -0.47 11.25
N ASP A 256 -17.58 -0.53 12.02
CA ASP A 256 -17.54 -0.35 13.47
C ASP A 256 -17.51 -1.70 14.20
N LEU A 257 -16.34 -2.11 14.69
CA LEU A 257 -16.12 -3.30 15.51
C LEU A 257 -15.90 -2.94 16.99
N SER A 258 -16.30 -1.73 17.41
CA SER A 258 -16.07 -1.27 18.77
C SER A 258 -16.78 -2.15 19.79
N HIS A 259 -16.10 -2.46 20.89
CA HIS A 259 -16.57 -3.36 21.95
C HIS A 259 -16.90 -4.79 21.51
N ALA A 260 -16.62 -5.18 20.26
CA ALA A 260 -16.89 -6.53 19.78
C ALA A 260 -15.91 -7.55 20.38
N SER A 261 -16.39 -8.77 20.63
CA SER A 261 -15.56 -9.91 20.98
C SER A 261 -15.26 -10.74 19.73
N LEU A 262 -14.07 -10.61 19.17
CA LEU A 262 -13.59 -11.35 17.99
C LEU A 262 -12.77 -12.60 18.37
N ARG A 263 -12.89 -13.08 19.61
CA ARG A 263 -11.99 -14.13 20.14
C ARG A 263 -11.89 -15.34 19.21
N ASP A 264 -10.67 -15.81 19.00
CA ASP A 264 -10.36 -16.98 18.17
C ASP A 264 -10.84 -16.89 16.69
N CYS A 265 -11.23 -15.71 16.20
CA CYS A 265 -11.60 -15.51 14.79
C CYS A 265 -10.42 -15.64 13.83
N THR A 266 -10.73 -16.06 12.60
CA THR A 266 -9.76 -16.05 11.49
C THR A 266 -9.97 -14.80 10.64
N LEU A 267 -9.00 -13.90 10.61
CA LEU A 267 -9.00 -12.64 9.86
C LEU A 267 -7.87 -12.63 8.80
N THR A 268 -7.45 -13.81 8.34
CA THR A 268 -6.37 -13.94 7.36
C THR A 268 -6.71 -13.18 6.07
N GLY A 269 -5.86 -12.25 5.65
CA GLY A 269 -6.08 -11.44 4.46
C GLY A 269 -7.27 -10.48 4.54
N ALA A 270 -7.88 -10.30 5.72
CA ALA A 270 -9.01 -9.39 5.89
C ALA A 270 -8.57 -7.93 5.78
N GLN A 271 -9.43 -7.08 5.22
CA GLN A 271 -9.17 -5.66 5.06
C GLN A 271 -9.88 -4.89 6.19
N LEU A 272 -9.14 -4.36 7.17
CA LEU A 272 -9.71 -3.56 8.27
C LEU A 272 -9.31 -2.08 8.16
N ALA A 273 -9.03 -1.60 6.94
CA ALA A 273 -8.65 -0.21 6.72
C ALA A 273 -9.74 0.73 7.28
N ASN A 274 -9.35 1.75 8.04
CA ASN A 274 -10.25 2.71 8.73
C ASN A 274 -11.27 2.13 9.72
N GLY A 275 -11.30 0.81 9.93
CA GLY A 275 -12.23 0.19 10.89
C GLY A 275 -12.00 0.66 12.33
N ASN A 276 -13.07 0.69 13.12
CA ASN A 276 -13.02 1.03 14.54
C ASN A 276 -12.92 -0.24 15.39
N LEU A 277 -11.77 -0.49 16.01
CA LEU A 277 -11.51 -1.62 16.92
C LEU A 277 -11.48 -1.20 18.39
N THR A 278 -11.98 0.00 18.72
CA THR A 278 -11.94 0.54 20.10
C THR A 278 -12.55 -0.45 21.08
N SER A 279 -11.79 -0.86 22.09
CA SER A 279 -12.18 -1.83 23.11
C SER A 279 -12.60 -3.22 22.59
N ALA A 280 -12.25 -3.57 21.35
CA ALA A 280 -12.49 -4.92 20.82
C ALA A 280 -11.58 -5.96 21.49
N ASN A 281 -12.09 -7.20 21.65
CA ASN A 281 -11.31 -8.32 22.15
C ASN A 281 -10.84 -9.22 21.00
N LEU A 282 -9.55 -9.14 20.67
CA LEU A 282 -8.92 -9.88 19.58
C LEU A 282 -8.11 -11.09 20.09
N GLN A 283 -8.42 -11.58 21.29
CA GLN A 283 -7.69 -12.69 21.88
C GLN A 283 -7.78 -13.95 21.01
N GLY A 284 -6.63 -14.46 20.58
CA GLY A 284 -6.56 -15.68 19.78
C GLY A 284 -6.87 -15.51 18.30
N CYS A 285 -7.14 -14.29 17.82
CA CYS A 285 -7.38 -14.07 16.40
C CYS A 285 -6.14 -14.36 15.55
N THR A 286 -6.36 -14.84 14.33
CA THR A 286 -5.31 -14.93 13.30
C THR A 286 -5.42 -13.72 12.37
N LEU A 287 -4.37 -12.89 12.29
CA LEU A 287 -4.33 -11.65 11.50
C LEU A 287 -3.26 -11.69 10.38
N THR A 288 -2.85 -12.88 9.97
CA THR A 288 -1.88 -13.07 8.87
C THR A 288 -2.35 -12.33 7.61
N ASP A 289 -1.48 -11.52 7.00
CA ASP A 289 -1.78 -10.73 5.80
C ASP A 289 -2.98 -9.77 5.92
N ALA A 290 -3.51 -9.53 7.12
CA ALA A 290 -4.60 -8.58 7.33
C ALA A 290 -4.11 -7.14 7.26
N THR A 291 -4.91 -6.25 6.66
CA THR A 291 -4.67 -4.80 6.74
C THR A 291 -5.27 -4.28 8.04
N LEU A 292 -4.47 -3.61 8.88
CA LEU A 292 -4.92 -3.10 10.19
C LEU A 292 -5.28 -1.61 10.11
N PRO A 293 -6.24 -1.11 10.93
CA PRO A 293 -6.51 0.32 11.02
C PRO A 293 -5.41 1.03 11.82
N ALA A 294 -5.35 2.36 11.67
CA ALA A 294 -4.43 3.21 12.43
C ALA A 294 -4.61 3.00 13.94
N LYS A 295 -3.50 3.05 14.71
CA LYS A 295 -3.48 2.77 16.16
C LYS A 295 -4.52 3.55 16.96
N GLY A 296 -4.82 4.79 16.57
CA GLY A 296 -5.86 5.61 17.22
C GLY A 296 -7.25 4.96 17.25
N ARG A 297 -7.55 4.06 16.29
CA ARG A 297 -8.83 3.34 16.20
C ARG A 297 -8.84 2.03 17.00
N TRP A 298 -7.77 1.72 17.72
CA TRP A 298 -7.71 0.52 18.58
C TRP A 298 -8.12 0.82 20.02
N GLY A 299 -8.22 2.08 20.46
CA GLY A 299 -8.40 2.53 21.86
C GLY A 299 -8.88 1.46 22.86
N GLY A 300 -7.95 0.84 23.59
CA GLY A 300 -8.25 -0.17 24.61
C GLY A 300 -8.53 -1.59 24.11
N ALA A 301 -8.33 -1.88 22.82
CA ALA A 301 -8.39 -3.24 22.27
C ALA A 301 -7.41 -4.14 23.01
N LYS A 302 -7.92 -5.28 23.48
CA LYS A 302 -7.15 -6.17 24.37
C LYS A 302 -6.64 -7.38 23.60
N ARG A 303 -5.38 -7.72 23.90
CA ARG A 303 -4.78 -9.05 23.69
C ARG A 303 -4.92 -9.60 22.27
N ALA A 304 -4.80 -8.76 21.23
CA ALA A 304 -4.62 -9.27 19.89
C ALA A 304 -3.37 -10.16 19.86
N LYS A 305 -3.53 -11.44 19.55
CA LYS A 305 -2.38 -12.25 19.17
C LYS A 305 -2.07 -11.89 17.73
N LEU A 306 -1.04 -11.09 17.54
CA LEU A 306 -0.42 -10.93 16.24
C LEU A 306 0.41 -12.20 15.98
N SER A 307 -0.26 -13.30 15.63
CA SER A 307 0.41 -14.49 15.07
C SER A 307 0.23 -14.50 13.56
N GLY A 308 1.31 -14.26 12.82
CA GLY A 308 1.30 -14.26 11.36
C GLY A 308 2.36 -13.38 10.73
N ASN A 309 2.58 -13.56 9.43
CA ASN A 309 3.32 -12.60 8.62
C ASN A 309 2.37 -11.43 8.35
N PHE A 310 2.68 -10.25 8.87
CA PHE A 310 1.83 -9.07 8.65
C PHE A 310 2.19 -8.49 7.29
N GLY A 311 1.28 -8.67 6.34
CA GLY A 311 1.41 -8.21 4.97
C GLY A 311 1.73 -6.71 4.84
N THR A 312 2.20 -6.38 3.64
CA THR A 312 2.87 -5.19 3.06
C THR A 312 2.68 -3.76 3.60
N ALA A 313 1.78 -3.47 4.54
CA ALA A 313 1.70 -2.14 5.16
C ALA A 313 2.65 -2.07 6.36
N PRO A 314 3.59 -1.11 6.43
CA PRO A 314 4.50 -1.02 7.57
C PRO A 314 3.68 -0.74 8.83
N ILE A 315 3.50 -1.74 9.71
CA ILE A 315 2.77 -1.58 10.99
C ILE A 315 3.29 -0.36 11.78
N LYS A 316 4.58 -0.04 11.61
CA LYS A 316 5.20 1.17 12.16
C LYS A 316 4.51 2.47 11.69
N GLN A 317 4.10 2.57 10.42
CA GLN A 317 3.37 3.73 9.88
C GLN A 317 1.97 3.89 10.49
N LEU A 318 1.39 2.82 11.02
CA LEU A 318 0.11 2.86 11.73
C LEU A 318 0.25 3.39 13.17
N GLY A 319 1.46 3.67 13.64
CA GLY A 319 1.75 4.27 14.95
C GLY A 319 2.09 3.27 16.06
N PHE A 320 2.23 1.98 15.75
CA PHE A 320 2.65 0.97 16.73
C PHE A 320 4.15 1.06 17.00
N SER A 321 4.53 0.84 18.26
CA SER A 321 5.94 0.71 18.65
C SER A 321 6.42 -0.74 18.54
N CYS A 322 7.74 -0.91 18.43
CA CYS A 322 8.34 -2.25 18.33
C CYS A 322 8.06 -3.11 19.59
N ALA A 323 8.00 -2.49 20.77
CA ALA A 323 7.65 -3.17 22.01
C ALA A 323 6.19 -3.63 22.05
N GLU A 324 5.27 -2.84 21.47
CA GLU A 324 3.86 -3.21 21.39
C GLU A 324 3.66 -4.43 20.48
N VAL A 325 4.25 -4.43 19.28
CA VAL A 325 4.15 -5.59 18.38
C VAL A 325 4.80 -6.84 18.96
N LYS A 326 5.86 -6.69 19.78
CA LYS A 326 6.43 -7.80 20.56
C LYS A 326 5.48 -8.34 21.60
N ALA A 327 4.84 -7.47 22.38
CA ALA A 327 3.84 -7.87 23.37
C ALA A 327 2.63 -8.57 22.73
N MET A 328 2.36 -8.27 21.46
CA MET A 328 1.35 -8.93 20.64
C MET A 328 1.83 -10.25 20.01
N GLY A 329 3.10 -10.63 20.15
CA GLY A 329 3.67 -11.91 19.69
C GLY A 329 4.20 -11.92 18.25
N MET A 330 4.35 -10.76 17.62
CA MET A 330 4.90 -10.65 16.27
C MET A 330 6.39 -10.96 16.30
N VAL A 331 6.84 -11.98 15.57
CA VAL A 331 8.28 -12.32 15.42
C VAL A 331 8.68 -12.29 13.94
N GLN A 332 7.89 -12.90 13.07
CA GLN A 332 8.13 -12.93 11.62
C GLN A 332 7.70 -11.61 10.96
N GLY A 333 8.40 -11.22 9.89
CA GLY A 333 8.04 -10.04 9.09
C GLY A 333 8.33 -8.68 9.75
N LEU A 334 9.09 -8.63 10.85
CA LEU A 334 9.38 -7.40 11.59
C LEU A 334 10.08 -6.33 10.73
N LYS A 335 11.01 -6.75 9.86
CA LYS A 335 11.67 -5.87 8.89
C LYS A 335 10.70 -5.32 7.85
N ALA A 336 9.82 -6.17 7.31
CA ALA A 336 8.81 -5.77 6.34
C ALA A 336 7.77 -4.80 6.95
N ALA A 337 7.48 -4.95 8.24
CA ALA A 337 6.62 -4.04 8.99
C ALA A 337 7.24 -2.66 9.27
N GLY A 338 8.49 -2.42 8.82
CA GLY A 338 9.17 -1.13 8.89
C GLY A 338 10.02 -0.89 10.14
N TYR A 339 10.18 -1.89 11.00
CA TYR A 339 11.06 -1.77 12.16
C TYR A 339 12.51 -2.10 11.79
N THR A 340 13.44 -1.38 12.40
CA THR A 340 14.87 -1.65 12.29
C THR A 340 15.31 -2.73 13.27
N CYS A 341 16.43 -3.40 13.00
CA CYS A 341 16.98 -4.41 13.91
C CYS A 341 17.36 -3.80 15.28
N ALA A 342 17.78 -2.53 15.30
CA ALA A 342 18.08 -1.80 16.53
C ALA A 342 16.82 -1.58 17.39
N GLU A 343 15.70 -1.19 16.78
CA GLU A 343 14.41 -1.07 17.48
C GLU A 343 13.94 -2.42 18.02
N ALA A 344 14.13 -3.50 17.26
CA ALA A 344 13.83 -4.86 17.72
C ALA A 344 14.67 -5.22 18.95
N LYS A 345 15.97 -4.94 18.94
CA LYS A 345 16.83 -5.19 20.11
C LYS A 345 16.39 -4.38 21.33
N GLN A 346 16.06 -3.10 21.15
CA GLN A 346 15.58 -2.23 22.23
C GLN A 346 14.23 -2.69 22.81
N ALA A 347 13.34 -3.23 21.97
CA ALA A 347 12.11 -3.90 22.40
C ALA A 347 12.37 -5.26 23.09
N GLY A 348 13.62 -5.72 23.11
CA GLY A 348 14.10 -6.93 23.78
C GLY A 348 13.95 -8.20 22.96
N TYR A 349 13.75 -8.12 21.64
CA TYR A 349 13.79 -9.32 20.81
C TYR A 349 15.14 -10.01 20.92
N THR A 350 15.14 -11.33 20.99
CA THR A 350 16.35 -12.16 20.94
C THR A 350 16.94 -12.13 19.53
N CYS A 351 18.22 -12.49 19.40
CA CYS A 351 18.86 -12.57 18.09
C CYS A 351 18.20 -13.63 17.18
N ALA A 352 17.67 -14.72 17.76
CA ALA A 352 16.88 -15.73 17.05
C ALA A 352 15.59 -15.13 16.47
N GLU A 353 14.84 -14.38 17.28
CA GLU A 353 13.63 -13.70 16.82
C GLU A 353 13.94 -12.62 15.78
N ALA A 354 15.04 -11.89 15.92
CA ALA A 354 15.49 -10.94 14.91
C ALA A 354 15.78 -11.65 13.57
N LYS A 355 16.44 -12.82 13.59
CA LYS A 355 16.65 -13.62 12.37
C LYS A 355 15.31 -14.03 11.74
N GLN A 356 14.36 -14.52 12.54
CA GLN A 356 13.01 -14.87 12.08
C GLN A 356 12.23 -13.65 11.55
N GLY A 357 12.50 -12.46 12.09
CA GLY A 357 11.94 -11.19 11.64
C GLY A 357 12.49 -10.67 10.30
N GLY A 358 13.45 -11.38 9.70
CA GLY A 358 14.01 -11.09 8.40
C GLY A 358 15.25 -10.19 8.40
N TYR A 359 15.89 -9.98 9.56
CA TYR A 359 17.15 -9.25 9.61
C TYR A 359 18.33 -10.13 9.22
N THR A 360 19.32 -9.50 8.59
CA THR A 360 20.59 -10.13 8.24
C THR A 360 21.55 -10.10 9.43
N CYS A 361 22.59 -10.94 9.39
CA CYS A 361 23.62 -10.96 10.43
C CYS A 361 24.36 -9.62 10.54
N ALA A 362 24.54 -8.91 9.42
CA ALA A 362 25.11 -7.56 9.38
C ALA A 362 24.25 -6.56 10.16
N GLU A 363 22.94 -6.56 9.92
CA GLU A 363 21.98 -5.70 10.64
C GLU A 363 21.93 -6.05 12.13
N ALA A 364 22.01 -7.34 12.48
CA ALA A 364 22.09 -7.77 13.87
C ALA A 364 23.37 -7.27 14.56
N LYS A 365 24.53 -7.33 13.88
CA LYS A 365 25.79 -6.77 14.39
C LYS A 365 25.68 -5.26 14.61
N GLN A 366 25.14 -4.52 13.63
CA GLN A 366 24.95 -3.07 13.71
C GLN A 366 23.96 -2.66 14.81
N ALA A 367 22.92 -3.47 15.06
CA ALA A 367 22.01 -3.32 16.20
C ALA A 367 22.68 -3.63 17.55
N GLY A 368 23.89 -4.18 17.53
CA GLY A 368 24.71 -4.47 18.71
C GLY A 368 24.53 -5.88 19.27
N TYR A 369 23.86 -6.81 18.58
CA TYR A 369 23.90 -8.22 19.00
C TYR A 369 25.35 -8.73 18.92
N THR A 370 25.76 -9.50 19.92
CA THR A 370 27.09 -10.09 19.99
C THR A 370 27.23 -11.28 19.04
N CYS A 371 28.47 -11.65 18.71
CA CYS A 371 28.73 -12.83 17.88
C CYS A 371 28.20 -14.13 18.51
N ALA A 372 28.24 -14.23 19.84
CA ALA A 372 27.67 -15.37 20.57
C ALA A 372 26.15 -15.44 20.44
N GLU A 373 25.45 -14.30 20.59
CA GLU A 373 24.01 -14.21 20.38
C GLU A 373 23.63 -14.52 18.92
N ALA A 374 24.44 -14.08 17.95
CA ALA A 374 24.24 -14.41 16.55
C ALA A 374 24.35 -15.93 16.30
N LYS A 375 25.34 -16.59 16.90
CA LYS A 375 25.49 -18.05 16.81
C LYS A 375 24.29 -18.77 17.43
N GLN A 376 23.90 -18.38 18.65
CA GLN A 376 22.73 -18.94 19.33
C GLN A 376 21.42 -18.67 18.58
N GLY A 377 21.33 -17.51 17.92
CA GLY A 377 20.22 -17.13 17.06
C GLY A 377 20.15 -17.91 15.74
N GLY A 378 21.11 -18.80 15.49
CA GLY A 378 21.14 -19.66 14.32
C GLY A 378 21.74 -19.01 13.08
N TYR A 379 22.46 -17.89 13.19
CA TYR A 379 23.26 -17.38 12.08
C TYR A 379 24.44 -18.31 11.80
N THR A 380 24.59 -18.70 10.54
CA THR A 380 25.68 -19.55 10.07
C THR A 380 27.00 -18.78 10.08
N CYS A 381 28.11 -19.51 10.08
CA CYS A 381 29.44 -18.91 10.04
C CYS A 381 29.66 -18.06 8.76
N ALA A 382 29.05 -18.46 7.64
CA ALA A 382 29.08 -17.69 6.39
C ALA A 382 28.28 -16.38 6.49
N GLU A 383 27.07 -16.41 7.07
CA GLU A 383 26.27 -15.20 7.34
C GLU A 383 27.01 -14.24 8.29
N ALA A 384 27.66 -14.77 9.32
CA ALA A 384 28.46 -13.97 10.24
C ALA A 384 29.70 -13.35 9.56
N LYS A 385 30.35 -14.06 8.64
CA LYS A 385 31.42 -13.48 7.81
C LYS A 385 30.92 -12.33 6.94
N GLN A 386 29.78 -12.52 6.26
CA GLN A 386 29.14 -11.46 5.49
C GLN A 386 28.71 -10.27 6.37
N GLY A 387 28.38 -10.53 7.64
CA GLY A 387 28.15 -9.52 8.67
C GLY A 387 29.40 -8.80 9.17
N CYS A 388 30.58 -9.06 8.57
CA CYS A 388 31.86 -8.48 8.95
C CYS A 388 32.27 -8.77 10.40
N TYR A 389 31.91 -9.94 10.95
CA TYR A 389 32.54 -10.41 12.19
C TYR A 389 34.00 -10.80 11.93
N THR A 390 34.89 -10.40 12.83
CA THR A 390 36.32 -10.75 12.75
C THR A 390 36.54 -12.18 13.23
N CYS A 391 37.62 -12.84 12.80
CA CYS A 391 37.93 -14.20 13.30
C CYS A 391 38.04 -14.26 14.84
N ALA A 392 38.52 -13.19 15.48
CA ALA A 392 38.56 -13.10 16.95
C ALA A 392 37.16 -13.11 17.57
N GLU A 393 36.24 -12.30 17.04
CA GLU A 393 34.83 -12.28 17.46
C GLU A 393 34.15 -13.63 17.21
N MET A 394 34.43 -14.25 16.05
CA MET A 394 33.90 -15.57 15.69
C MET A 394 34.35 -16.65 16.68
N LYS A 395 35.63 -16.65 17.06
CA LYS A 395 36.19 -17.59 18.03
C LYS A 395 35.57 -17.40 19.40
N GLN A 396 35.47 -16.14 19.86
CA GLN A 396 34.83 -15.80 21.15
C GLN A 396 33.33 -16.13 21.15
N GLY A 397 32.65 -15.96 20.01
CA GLY A 397 31.26 -16.35 19.78
C GLY A 397 31.05 -17.86 19.67
N GLY A 398 32.13 -18.64 19.72
CA GLY A 398 32.11 -20.10 19.75
C GLY A 398 32.06 -20.78 18.39
N TYR A 399 32.20 -20.08 17.26
CA TYR A 399 32.30 -20.71 15.94
C TYR A 399 33.60 -21.52 15.84
N MET A 400 33.51 -22.76 15.34
CA MET A 400 34.64 -23.68 15.26
C MET A 400 35.59 -23.34 14.10
N CYS A 401 36.85 -23.75 14.23
CA CYS A 401 37.88 -23.58 13.20
C CYS A 401 37.44 -24.14 11.84
N ALA A 402 36.84 -25.34 11.82
CA ALA A 402 36.33 -25.96 10.61
C ALA A 402 35.19 -25.15 9.96
N GLU A 403 34.32 -24.53 10.76
CA GLU A 403 33.23 -23.67 10.27
C GLU A 403 33.78 -22.39 9.64
N ALA A 404 34.80 -21.79 10.27
CA ALA A 404 35.48 -20.60 9.75
C ALA A 404 36.23 -20.88 8.43
N LYS A 405 36.92 -22.02 8.31
CA LYS A 405 37.54 -22.47 7.05
C LYS A 405 36.48 -22.62 5.95
N LYS A 406 35.35 -23.26 6.26
CA LYS A 406 34.25 -23.49 5.31
C LYS A 406 33.51 -22.20 4.91
N ALA A 407 33.44 -21.21 5.81
CA ALA A 407 32.94 -19.86 5.51
C ALA A 407 33.94 -19.03 4.67
N GLY A 408 35.14 -19.54 4.42
CA GLY A 408 36.14 -18.96 3.54
C GLY A 408 37.04 -17.91 4.20
N TYR A 409 37.15 -17.86 5.54
CA TYR A 409 38.18 -17.04 6.17
C TYR A 409 39.57 -17.56 5.77
N THR A 410 40.49 -16.64 5.50
CA THR A 410 41.86 -16.99 5.13
C THR A 410 42.62 -17.54 6.34
N LEU A 411 43.62 -18.39 6.07
CA LEU A 411 44.49 -18.92 7.12
C LEU A 411 45.19 -17.82 7.94
N ALA A 412 45.51 -16.68 7.29
CA ALA A 412 46.11 -15.52 7.95
C ALA A 412 45.14 -14.86 8.94
N GLU A 413 43.91 -14.58 8.51
CA GLU A 413 42.85 -14.02 9.36
C GLU A 413 42.51 -14.95 10.53
N MET A 414 42.46 -16.25 10.28
CA MET A 414 42.18 -17.26 11.30
C MET A 414 43.28 -17.32 12.36
N LYS A 415 44.56 -17.31 11.94
CA LYS A 415 45.70 -17.27 12.87
C LYS A 415 45.72 -15.99 13.70
N GLN A 416 45.47 -14.84 13.07
CA GLN A 416 45.34 -13.56 13.78
C GLN A 416 44.16 -13.53 14.76
N GLY A 417 43.05 -14.18 14.41
CA GLY A 417 41.89 -14.38 15.29
C GLY A 417 42.10 -15.45 16.38
N GLY A 418 43.28 -16.06 16.44
CA GLY A 418 43.66 -17.03 17.47
C GLY A 418 43.14 -18.45 17.23
N TYR A 419 42.62 -18.79 16.05
CA TYR A 419 42.34 -20.20 15.74
C TYR A 419 43.65 -20.97 15.61
N THR A 420 43.78 -22.06 16.38
CA THR A 420 44.89 -23.01 16.25
C THR A 420 44.53 -24.02 15.18
N ASP A 421 45.48 -24.37 14.31
CA ASP A 421 45.33 -25.48 13.38
C ASP A 421 45.15 -26.77 14.21
N SER A 422 43.92 -27.28 14.25
CA SER A 422 43.60 -28.62 14.74
C SER A 422 43.75 -29.62 13.62
#